data_AF-A0A537MZE6-F1
#
_entry.id   AF-A0A537MZE6-F1
#
_cell.length_a   1.000
_cell.length_b   1.000
_cell.length_c   1.000
_cell.angle_alpha   90.00
_cell.angle_beta   90.00
_cell.angle_gamma   90.00
#
_symmetry.space_group_name_H-M   'P 1'
#
loop_
_entity.id
_entity.type
_entity.pdbx_description
1 polymer ?
#
loop_
_entity_poly.entity_id
_entity_poly.type
_entity_poly.pdbx_seq_one_letter_code
_entity_poly.pdbx_strand_id
1 'polypeptide(L)' 'MSKPSDKDQVRALLDSLPDSATFADIQRAIAVLMWPKRDDGSLAPPQRREPDEVKRRLREWLKSEKDQ' A
#
# COMPACT_ATOMS: atom_id res chain seq x y z
N MET A 1 -4.02 -26.67 -4.30
CA MET A 1 -3.39 -25.49 -4.92
C MET A 1 -3.03 -24.53 -3.79
N SER A 2 -1.75 -24.30 -3.53
CA SER A 2 -1.31 -23.31 -2.53
C SER A 2 -1.81 -21.92 -2.96
N LYS A 3 -2.30 -21.12 -2.03
CA LYS A 3 -2.69 -19.73 -2.33
C LYS A 3 -1.46 -18.98 -2.87
N PRO A 4 -1.61 -18.17 -3.93
CA PRO A 4 -0.54 -17.30 -4.40
C PRO A 4 -0.09 -16.39 -3.26
N SER A 5 1.21 -16.17 -3.15
CA SER A 5 1.80 -15.25 -2.17
C SER A 5 1.18 -13.87 -2.35
N ASP A 6 1.11 -13.08 -1.26
CA ASP A 6 0.73 -11.67 -1.35
C ASP A 6 1.60 -10.91 -2.37
N LYS A 7 2.86 -11.33 -2.55
CA LYS A 7 3.76 -10.79 -3.57
C LYS A 7 3.34 -11.12 -5.00
N ASP A 8 2.85 -12.34 -5.24
CA ASP A 8 2.39 -12.75 -6.57
C ASP A 8 1.10 -12.01 -6.95
N GLN A 9 0.23 -11.77 -5.98
CA GLN A 9 -0.99 -11.00 -6.16
C GLN A 9 -0.69 -9.52 -6.44
N VAL A 10 0.26 -8.92 -5.71
CA VAL A 10 0.71 -7.54 -5.97
C VAL A 10 1.37 -7.43 -7.34
N ARG A 11 2.19 -8.42 -7.75
CA ARG A 11 2.83 -8.42 -9.06
C ARG A 11 1.82 -8.51 -10.19
N ALA A 12 0.85 -9.42 -10.09
CA ALA A 12 -0.24 -9.52 -11.06
C ALA A 12 -1.06 -8.22 -11.16
N LEU A 13 -1.26 -7.53 -10.03
CA LEU A 13 -1.92 -6.23 -10.01
C LEU A 13 -1.11 -5.17 -10.76
N LEU A 14 0.20 -5.08 -10.50
CA LEU A 14 1.10 -4.14 -11.18
C LEU A 14 1.20 -4.43 -12.68
N ASP A 15 1.28 -5.70 -13.07
CA ASP A 15 1.31 -6.13 -14.48
C ASP A 15 -0.02 -5.84 -15.21
N SER A 16 -1.12 -5.66 -14.47
CA SER A 16 -2.42 -5.29 -15.04
C SER A 16 -2.61 -3.77 -15.21
N LEU A 17 -1.67 -2.96 -14.71
CA LEU A 17 -1.72 -1.51 -14.87
C LEU A 17 -1.41 -1.12 -16.31
N PRO A 18 -2.04 -0.04 -16.84
CA PRO A 18 -1.66 0.52 -18.13
C PRO A 18 -0.17 0.91 -18.15
N ASP A 19 0.51 0.74 -19.27
CA ASP A 19 1.92 1.17 -19.44
C ASP A 19 2.12 2.68 -19.21
N SER A 20 1.05 3.46 -19.31
CA SER A 20 1.04 4.90 -19.02
C SER A 20 0.90 5.23 -17.53
N ALA A 21 0.69 4.25 -16.66
CA ALA A 21 0.51 4.46 -15.24
C ALA A 21 1.81 4.97 -14.60
N THR A 22 1.74 6.18 -14.06
CA THR A 22 2.92 6.78 -13.42
C THR A 22 3.03 6.33 -11.97
N PHE A 23 4.22 6.46 -11.39
CA PHE A 23 4.41 6.26 -9.95
C PHE A 23 3.44 7.10 -9.10
N ALA A 24 3.12 8.32 -9.55
CA ALA A 24 2.13 9.17 -8.87
C ALA A 24 0.71 8.60 -8.91
N ASP A 25 0.33 7.90 -9.99
CA ASP A 25 -0.98 7.27 -10.12
C ASP A 25 -1.10 6.04 -9.23
N ILE A 26 -0.03 5.26 -9.12
CA ILE A 26 0.06 4.13 -8.19
C ILE A 26 -0.02 4.63 -6.74
N GLN A 27 0.73 5.69 -6.41
CA GLN A 27 0.66 6.30 -5.07
C GLN A 27 -0.75 6.81 -4.74
N ARG A 28 -1.44 7.45 -5.70
CA ARG A 28 -2.83 7.89 -5.51
C ARG A 28 -3.78 6.71 -5.31
N ALA A 29 -3.65 5.65 -6.11
CA ALA A 29 -4.48 4.46 -5.98
C ALA A 29 -4.30 3.79 -4.60
N ILE A 30 -3.05 3.62 -4.15
CA ILE A 30 -2.75 3.10 -2.81
C ILE A 30 -3.31 4.03 -1.74
N ALA A 31 -3.17 5.35 -1.90
CA ALA A 31 -3.73 6.30 -0.96
C ALA A 31 -5.26 6.19 -0.86
N VAL A 32 -5.98 6.00 -1.97
CA VAL A 32 -7.43 5.77 -1.98
C VAL A 32 -7.81 4.45 -1.29
N LEU A 33 -7.06 3.37 -1.54
CA LEU A 33 -7.33 2.05 -0.96
C LEU A 33 -7.02 1.99 0.54
N MET A 34 -5.95 2.65 0.96
CA MET A 34 -5.51 2.74 2.35
C MET A 34 -6.20 3.87 3.12
N TRP A 35 -7.07 4.62 2.47
CA TRP A 35 -7.75 5.75 3.09
C TRP A 35 -8.65 5.23 4.21
N PRO A 36 -8.45 5.69 5.46
CA PRO A 36 -9.26 5.22 6.57
C PRO A 36 -10.72 5.57 6.30
N LYS A 37 -11.55 4.53 6.15
CA LYS A 37 -13.00 4.68 6.13
C LYS A 37 -13.46 4.78 7.57
N ARG A 38 -14.32 5.76 7.85
CA ARG A 38 -15.05 5.87 9.11
C ARG A 38 -16.06 4.72 9.20
N ASP A 39 -16.59 4.49 10.40
CA ASP A 39 -17.61 3.45 10.65
C ASP A 39 -18.91 3.69 9.85
N ASP A 40 -19.14 4.92 9.40
CA ASP A 40 -20.25 5.32 8.54
C ASP A 40 -19.97 5.15 7.03
N GLY A 41 -18.80 4.60 6.67
CA GLY A 41 -18.37 4.41 5.28
C GLY A 41 -17.81 5.65 4.59
N SER A 42 -17.82 6.82 5.25
CA SER A 42 -17.22 8.05 4.73
C SER A 42 -15.69 8.02 4.81
N LEU A 43 -15.03 8.74 3.90
CA LEU A 43 -13.58 8.88 3.91
C LEU A 43 -13.15 9.80 5.06
N ALA A 44 -12.46 9.28 6.06
CA ALA A 44 -11.86 10.12 7.10
C ALA A 44 -10.66 10.86 6.49
N PRO A 45 -10.50 12.19 6.66
CA PRO A 45 -9.31 12.88 6.18
C PRO A 45 -8.07 12.17 6.73
N PRO A 46 -7.02 11.98 5.90
CA PRO A 46 -5.93 11.13 6.26
C PRO A 46 -5.24 11.80 7.44
N GLN A 47 -5.08 11.07 8.55
CA GLN A 47 -4.19 11.54 9.59
C GLN A 47 -2.80 11.64 8.96
N ARG A 48 -2.34 12.87 8.77
CA ARG A 48 -0.94 13.13 8.44
C ARG A 48 -0.14 12.54 9.58
N ARG A 49 0.44 11.36 9.34
CA ARG A 49 1.43 10.80 10.25
C ARG A 49 2.70 11.60 10.08
N GLU A 50 3.36 11.84 11.19
CA GLU A 50 4.64 12.53 11.17
C GLU A 50 5.64 11.75 10.29
N PRO A 51 6.43 12.43 9.46
CA PRO A 51 7.34 11.79 8.51
C PRO A 51 8.26 10.74 9.14
N ASP A 52 8.63 10.94 10.40
CA ASP A 52 9.49 10.02 11.15
C ASP A 52 8.77 8.73 11.56
N GLU A 53 7.47 8.80 11.86
CA GLU A 53 6.66 7.60 12.13
C GLU A 53 6.50 6.77 10.86
N VAL A 54 6.30 7.43 9.71
CA VAL A 54 6.20 6.77 8.40
C VAL A 54 7.52 6.07 8.07
N LYS A 55 8.67 6.76 8.23
CA LYS A 55 10.00 6.19 8.01
C LYS A 55 10.31 5.02 8.95
N ARG A 56 9.85 5.06 10.21
CA ARG A 56 10.03 3.97 11.18
C ARG A 56 9.25 2.73 10.76
N ARG A 57 7.96 2.88 10.47
CA ARG A 57 7.09 1.77 10.02
C ARG A 57 7.59 1.13 8.73
N LEU A 58 8.05 1.95 7.77
CA LEU A 58 8.62 1.43 6.52
C LEU A 58 9.90 0.61 6.77
N ARG A 59 10.78 1.08 7.66
CA ARG A 59 11.99 0.34 8.06
C ARG A 59 11.66 -0.95 8.81
N GLU A 60 10.66 -0.94 9.68
CA GLU A 60 10.21 -2.14 10.40
C GLU A 60 9.63 -3.18 9.45
N TRP A 61 8.81 -2.75 8.49
CA TRP A 61 8.27 -3.62 7.45
C TRP A 61 9.37 -4.23 6.57
N LEU A 62 10.33 -3.42 6.10
CA LEU A 62 11.48 -3.92 5.33
C LEU A 62 12.39 -4.85 6.14
N LYS A 63 12.47 -4.68 7.46
CA LYS A 63 13.21 -5.60 8.34
C LYS A 63 12.47 -6.92 8.55
N SER A 64 11.14 -6.87 8.64
CA SER A 64 10.32 -8.10 8.74
C SER A 64 10.41 -8.99 7.50
N GLU A 65 10.93 -8.48 6.37
CA GLU A 65 11.26 -9.28 5.17
C GLU A 65 12.59 -10.05 5.27
N LYS A 66 13.47 -9.75 6.24
CA LYS A 66 14.76 -10.45 6.41
C LYS A 66 14.72 -11.60 7.41
N ASP A 67 13.68 -11.67 8.25
CA ASP A 67 13.50 -12.70 9.28
C ASP A 67 12.55 -13.84 8.83
N GLN A 68 12.19 -13.90 7.54
CA GLN A 68 11.45 -15.02 6.92
C GLN A 68 12.25 -15.71 5.81
#